data_AF-A0A9D7IGE8-F1
#
_entry.id   AF-A0A9D7IGE8-F1
#
_cell.length_a   1.000
_cell.length_b   1.000
_cell.length_c   1.000
_cell.angle_alpha   90.00
_cell.angle_beta   90.00
_cell.angle_gamma   90.00
#
_symmetry.space_group_name_H-M   'P 1'
#
loop_
_entity.id
_entity.type
_entity.pdbx_description
1 polymer ?
#
loop_
_entity_poly.entity_id
_entity_poly.type
_entity_poly.pdbx_seq_one_letter_code
_entity_poly.pdbx_strand_id
1 'polypeptide(L)' 'MSAKKLTASVKAGDLVKKVAALAGGGGGGKPDWAKAGGKDNGKLDEALSRVREFLP' A
#
# COMPACT_ATOMS: atom_id res chain seq x y z
N MET A 1 0.96 12.73 -15.92
CA MET A 1 1.98 11.75 -15.47
C MET A 1 1.31 10.39 -15.37
N SER A 2 1.85 9.40 -16.07
CA SER A 2 1.13 8.18 -16.49
C SER A 2 1.18 7.07 -15.43
N ALA A 3 0.08 6.86 -14.70
CA ALA A 3 -0.10 5.78 -13.72
C ALA A 3 0.08 4.36 -14.30
N LYS A 4 0.12 4.23 -15.63
CA LYS A 4 0.09 2.96 -16.37
C LYS A 4 1.43 2.18 -16.37
N LYS A 5 2.55 2.78 -15.93
CA LYS A 5 3.86 2.10 -15.84
C LYS A 5 4.17 1.48 -14.47
N LEU A 6 3.56 1.96 -13.38
CA LEU A 6 3.80 1.42 -12.05
C LEU A 6 3.09 0.08 -11.82
N THR A 7 1.87 -0.08 -12.34
CA THR A 7 1.06 -1.30 -12.18
C THR A 7 1.65 -2.54 -12.85
N ALA A 8 2.55 -2.37 -13.82
CA ALA A 8 3.24 -3.48 -14.49
C ALA A 8 4.40 -4.06 -13.65
N SER A 9 4.98 -3.28 -12.73
CA SER A 9 6.16 -3.69 -11.94
C SER A 9 5.87 -3.80 -10.44
N VAL A 10 4.84 -3.13 -9.93
CA VAL A 10 4.44 -3.13 -8.52
C VAL A 10 3.04 -3.71 -8.40
N LYS A 11 2.93 -4.86 -7.74
CA LYS A 11 1.62 -5.45 -7.37
C LYS A 11 0.98 -4.57 -6.30
N ALA A 12 -0.18 -3.98 -6.60
CA ALA A 12 -0.92 -3.17 -5.63
C ALA A 12 -1.15 -3.92 -4.30
N GLY A 13 -1.42 -5.23 -4.38
CA GLY A 13 -1.56 -6.12 -3.22
C GLY A 13 -0.35 -6.15 -2.29
N ASP A 14 0.87 -6.26 -2.83
CA ASP A 14 2.10 -6.27 -2.02
C ASP A 14 2.38 -4.92 -1.37
N LEU A 15 2.14 -3.83 -2.11
CA LEU A 15 2.31 -2.46 -1.62
C LEU A 15 1.42 -2.20 -0.41
N VAL A 16 0.10 -2.44 -0.56
CA VAL A 16 -0.85 -2.20 0.54
C VAL A 16 -0.61 -3.13 1.73
N LYS A 17 -0.06 -4.34 1.50
CA LYS A 17 0.24 -5.30 2.56
C LYS A 17 1.44 -4.84 3.40
N LYS A 18 2.49 -4.29 2.78
CA LYS A 18 3.61 -3.64 3.49
C LYS A 18 3.13 -2.46 4.34
N VAL A 19 2.28 -1.62 3.77
CA VAL A 19 1.73 -0.43 4.44
C VAL A 19 0.78 -0.83 5.58
N ALA A 20 -0.09 -1.81 5.36
CA ALA A 20 -0.99 -2.34 6.38
C ALA A 20 -0.23 -2.93 7.56
N ALA A 21 0.88 -3.65 7.30
CA ALA A 21 1.72 -4.24 8.33
C ALA A 21 2.33 -3.17 9.25
N LEU A 22 2.72 -2.01 8.72
CA LEU A 22 3.18 -0.87 9.53
C LEU A 22 2.06 -0.36 10.47
N ALA A 23 0.82 -0.35 10.00
CA ALA A 23 -0.36 0.02 10.79
C ALA A 23 -0.95 -1.14 11.62
N GLY A 24 -0.22 -2.25 11.79
CA GLY A 24 -0.65 -3.40 12.59
C GLY A 24 -1.85 -4.15 12.01
N GLY A 25 -2.09 -4.02 10.71
CA GLY A 25 -3.21 -4.64 10.00
C GLY A 25 -2.79 -5.37 8.74
N GLY A 26 -3.77 -5.71 7.91
CA GLY A 26 -3.60 -6.55 6.73
C GLY A 26 -4.35 -6.01 5.52
N GLY A 27 -3.90 -6.40 4.33
CA GLY A 27 -4.50 -5.96 3.09
C GLY A 27 -4.19 -6.89 1.91
N GLY A 28 -5.02 -6.78 0.88
CA GLY A 28 -4.92 -7.59 -0.32
C GLY A 28 -5.83 -7.10 -1.44
N GLY A 29 -5.62 -7.66 -2.63
CA GLY A 29 -6.43 -7.36 -3.81
C GLY A 29 -5.74 -7.84 -5.09
N LYS A 30 -6.26 -7.39 -6.23
CA LYS A 30 -5.70 -7.68 -7.54
C LYS A 30 -4.40 -6.90 -7.74
N PRO A 31 -3.52 -7.34 -8.67
CA PRO A 31 -2.34 -6.58 -9.04
C PRO A 31 -2.66 -5.15 -9.52
N ASP A 32 -3.85 -4.95 -10.09
CA ASP A 32 -4.36 -3.66 -10.55
C ASP A 32 -4.98 -2.81 -9.43
N TRP A 33 -5.50 -3.44 -8.36
CA TRP A 33 -6.20 -2.73 -7.28
C TRP A 33 -6.20 -3.51 -5.96
N ALA A 34 -5.88 -2.84 -4.86
CA ALA A 34 -5.83 -3.49 -3.55
C ALA A 34 -6.34 -2.60 -2.41
N LYS A 35 -6.80 -3.24 -1.34
CA LYS A 35 -7.35 -2.56 -0.16
C LYS A 35 -6.70 -3.13 1.11
N ALA A 36 -6.45 -2.26 2.07
CA ALA A 36 -5.85 -2.58 3.35
C ALA A 36 -6.65 -1.97 4.50
N GLY A 37 -6.61 -2.63 5.66
CA GLY A 37 -7.10 -2.08 6.92
C GLY A 37 -5.98 -2.13 7.97
N GLY A 38 -5.81 -1.05 8.72
CA GLY A 38 -4.91 -0.97 9.87
C GLY A 38 -5.69 -1.07 11.17
N LYS A 39 -5.06 -1.63 12.21
CA LYS A 39 -5.65 -1.70 13.56
C LYS A 39 -5.21 -0.51 14.42
N ASP A 40 -4.01 0.01 14.15
CA ASP A 40 -3.45 1.19 14.81
C ASP A 40 -3.77 2.45 14.01
N ASN A 41 -4.82 3.18 14.38
CA ASN A 41 -5.20 4.44 13.72
C ASN A 41 -4.06 5.47 13.74
N GLY A 42 -3.28 5.53 14.82
CA GLY A 42 -2.14 6.46 14.93
C GLY A 42 -0.96 6.13 14.02
N LYS A 43 -0.83 4.87 13.58
CA LYS A 43 0.20 4.45 12.62
C LYS A 43 -0.29 4.47 11.17
N LEU A 44 -1.60 4.64 10.96
CA LEU A 44 -2.20 4.67 9.63
C LEU A 44 -1.66 5.85 8.81
N ASP A 45 -1.59 7.04 9.41
CA ASP A 45 -1.03 8.25 8.79
C ASP A 45 0.47 8.10 8.47
N GLU A 46 1.25 7.54 9.41
CA GLU A 46 2.68 7.30 9.20
C GLU A 46 2.89 6.28 8.06
N ALA A 47 2.15 5.17 8.09
CA ALA A 47 2.20 4.15 7.06
C ALA A 47 1.81 4.70 5.69
N LEU A 48 0.77 5.54 5.61
CA LEU A 48 0.34 6.21 4.39
C LEU A 48 1.40 7.19 3.86
N SER A 49 2.10 7.90 4.76
CA SER A 49 3.19 8.80 4.38
C SER A 49 4.36 8.03 3.75
N ARG A 50 4.69 6.85 4.31
CA ARG A 50 5.70 5.91 3.78
C ARG A 50 5.33 5.31 2.42
N VAL A 51 4.04 5.26 2.04
CA VAL A 51 3.60 4.73 0.71
C VAL A 51 4.34 5.42 -0.42
N ARG A 52 4.58 6.73 -0.30
CA ARG A 52 5.28 7.51 -1.33
C ARG A 52 6.73 7.09 -1.53
N GLU A 53 7.39 6.54 -0.50
CA GLU A 53 8.76 6.00 -0.61
C GLU A 53 8.79 4.63 -1.31
N PHE A 54 7.68 3.90 -1.29
CA PHE A 54 7.56 2.59 -1.96
C PHE A 54 7.10 2.70 -3.42
N LEU A 55 6.71 3.88 -3.87
CA LEU A 55 6.38 4.17 -5.26
C LEU A 55 7.65 4.69 -5.95
N PRO A 56 8.09 4.07 -7.06
CA PRO A 56 9.21 4.57 -7.85
C PRO A 56 8.87 5.86 -8.61
#